data_AF-A0A183HJ53-F1
#
_entry.id   AF-A0A183HJ53-F1
#
_cell.length_a   1.000
_cell.length_b   1.000
_cell.length_c   1.000
_cell.angle_alpha   90.00
_cell.angle_beta   90.00
_cell.angle_gamma   90.00
#
_symmetry.space_group_name_H-M   'P 1'
#
loop_
_entity.id
_entity.type
_entity.pdbx_description
1 polymer ?
#
loop_
_entity_poly.entity_id
_entity_poly.type
_entity_poly.pdbx_seq_one_letter_code
_entity_poly.pdbx_strand_id
1 'polypeptide(L)'
;MKPDYGMECVNPDDIACICYTAGTTGLPKGAMLSHGGLTWNAEALIDMWKFSQKDVLLHMLPFDHIHGMFISLNCSLFTKSSIIFRPKFDVNDALNWLPRCTVMMGVPTYYSRLLQKNSFDKSLAKNIRLFISGSAPLSTALWEDFNLRTGHEILERYGMTEGFIPSFTSSYIISLIPLFLSPPWVQFMPKCFAYLAEMTEIILVIIEL
;
A
#
# COMPACT_ATOMS: atom_id res chain seq x y z
N MET A 1 26.12 18.44 -17.70
CA MET A 1 24.85 18.64 -18.41
C MET A 1 23.86 19.15 -17.39
N LYS A 2 23.34 20.38 -17.52
CA LYS A 2 22.20 20.79 -16.68
C LYS A 2 21.01 19.91 -17.10
N PRO A 3 20.20 19.37 -16.18
CA PRO A 3 19.00 18.68 -16.59
C PRO A 3 18.15 19.65 -17.39
N ASP A 4 17.71 19.23 -18.57
CA ASP A 4 16.64 19.92 -19.24
C ASP A 4 15.38 19.72 -18.40
N TYR A 5 14.81 20.82 -17.89
CA TYR A 5 13.60 20.81 -17.08
C TYR A 5 12.34 20.93 -17.97
N GLY A 6 12.48 20.79 -19.29
CA GLY A 6 11.34 20.68 -20.18
C GLY A 6 10.42 19.52 -19.74
N MET A 7 9.14 19.83 -19.53
CA MET A 7 8.12 18.78 -19.40
C MET A 7 7.73 18.34 -20.81
N GLU A 8 8.09 17.11 -21.17
CA GLU A 8 7.65 16.48 -22.40
C GLU A 8 6.15 16.14 -22.30
N CYS A 9 5.43 16.31 -23.41
CA CYS A 9 4.05 15.84 -23.53
C CYS A 9 4.06 14.31 -23.63
N VAL A 10 3.33 13.64 -22.73
CA VAL A 10 3.21 12.17 -22.71
C VAL A 10 1.76 11.76 -22.94
N ASN A 11 1.56 10.64 -23.63
CA ASN A 11 0.26 9.99 -23.78
C ASN A 11 0.02 8.98 -22.65
N PRO A 12 -1.24 8.69 -22.28
CA PRO A 12 -1.54 7.69 -21.25
C PRO A 12 -0.96 6.29 -21.51
N ASP A 13 -0.81 5.90 -22.78
CA ASP A 13 -0.29 4.59 -23.17
C ASP A 13 1.25 4.55 -23.23
N ASP A 14 1.92 5.70 -23.13
CA ASP A 14 3.38 5.75 -23.10
C ASP A 14 3.90 5.10 -21.81
N ILE A 15 5.02 4.38 -21.93
CA ILE A 15 5.65 3.68 -20.81
C ILE A 15 6.30 4.71 -19.88
N ALA A 16 5.83 4.78 -18.65
CA ALA A 16 6.35 5.64 -17.60
C ALA A 16 7.51 4.99 -16.83
N CYS A 17 7.45 3.67 -16.62
CA CYS A 17 8.47 2.94 -15.87
C CYS A 17 8.54 1.46 -16.28
N ILE A 18 9.73 0.87 -16.12
CA ILE A 18 9.94 -0.57 -16.20
C ILE A 18 10.43 -1.05 -14.84
N CYS A 19 9.62 -1.87 -14.16
CA CYS A 19 9.95 -2.45 -12.86
C CYS A 19 10.41 -3.90 -13.04
N TYR A 20 11.60 -4.22 -12.56
CA TYR A 20 12.12 -5.60 -12.64
C TYR A 20 11.64 -6.44 -11.45
N THR A 21 11.13 -7.62 -11.73
CA THR A 21 10.76 -8.63 -10.72
C THR A 21 11.67 -9.85 -10.83
N ALA A 22 11.91 -10.52 -9.70
CA ALA A 22 12.66 -11.77 -9.64
C ALA A 22 11.80 -12.87 -10.29
N GLY A 23 11.91 -13.03 -11.61
CA GLY A 23 11.16 -14.04 -12.34
C GLY A 23 11.48 -15.46 -11.84
N THR A 24 10.45 -16.32 -11.76
CA THR A 24 10.57 -17.73 -11.34
C THR A 24 11.49 -18.58 -12.22
N THR A 25 11.82 -18.07 -13.41
CA THR A 25 12.69 -18.71 -14.42
C THR A 25 14.17 -18.30 -14.30
N GLY A 26 14.56 -17.57 -13.25
CA GLY A 26 15.94 -17.15 -13.00
C GLY A 26 16.39 -15.86 -13.71
N LEU A 27 15.66 -15.43 -14.74
CA LEU A 27 15.86 -14.13 -15.40
C LEU A 27 14.83 -13.11 -14.90
N PRO A 28 15.25 -11.89 -14.52
CA PRO A 28 14.32 -10.86 -14.08
C PRO A 28 13.44 -10.40 -15.23
N LYS A 29 12.15 -10.21 -14.96
CA LYS A 29 11.15 -9.76 -15.95
C LYS A 29 10.84 -8.28 -15.71
N GLY A 30 10.78 -7.50 -16.78
CA GLY A 30 10.41 -6.09 -16.72
C GLY A 30 8.90 -5.91 -16.90
N ALA A 31 8.22 -5.48 -15.84
CA ALA A 31 6.84 -5.03 -15.92
C ALA A 31 6.80 -3.59 -16.46
N MET A 32 6.20 -3.41 -17.63
CA MET A 32 6.04 -2.09 -18.25
C MET A 32 4.79 -1.41 -17.67
N LEU A 33 4.98 -0.27 -17.01
CA LEU A 33 3.91 0.52 -16.41
C LEU A 33 3.71 1.78 -17.24
N SER A 34 2.49 1.99 -17.76
CA SER A 34 2.15 3.19 -18.52
C SER A 34 1.79 4.37 -17.61
N HIS A 35 1.88 5.59 -18.16
CA HIS A 35 1.45 6.81 -17.46
C HIS A 35 -0.02 6.74 -17.02
N GLY A 36 -0.89 6.23 -17.89
CA GLY A 36 -2.31 6.05 -17.64
C GLY A 36 -2.57 5.00 -16.55
N GLY A 37 -1.83 3.90 -16.55
CA GLY A 37 -1.94 2.87 -15.51
C GLY A 37 -1.56 3.38 -14.12
N LEU A 38 -0.44 4.11 -14.02
CA LEU A 38 -0.01 4.74 -12.76
C LEU A 38 -1.00 5.79 -12.25
N THR A 39 -1.53 6.60 -13.17
CA THR A 39 -2.53 7.63 -12.87
C THR A 39 -3.83 7.00 -12.37
N TRP A 40 -4.35 6.01 -13.10
CA TRP A 40 -5.56 5.31 -12.72
C TRP A 40 -5.44 4.62 -11.36
N ASN A 41 -4.30 3.97 -11.10
CA ASN A 41 -4.03 3.36 -9.80
C ASN A 41 -4.00 4.41 -8.69
N ALA A 42 -3.32 5.55 -8.89
CA ALA A 42 -3.27 6.62 -7.91
C ALA A 42 -4.68 7.16 -7.59
N GLU A 43 -5.48 7.48 -8.60
CA GLU A 43 -6.86 7.98 -8.43
C GLU A 43 -7.73 7.00 -7.66
N ALA A 44 -7.66 5.71 -8.01
CA ALA A 44 -8.45 4.69 -7.35
C ALA A 44 -8.03 4.49 -5.87
N LEU A 45 -6.73 4.52 -5.57
CA LEU A 45 -6.25 4.45 -4.19
C LEU A 45 -6.64 5.70 -3.38
N ILE A 46 -6.61 6.88 -4.00
CA ILE A 46 -7.02 8.13 -3.36
C ILE A 46 -8.50 8.08 -2.99
N ASP A 47 -9.35 7.63 -3.91
CA ASP A 47 -10.78 7.50 -3.63
C ASP A 47 -11.04 6.46 -2.54
N MET A 48 -10.43 5.28 -2.62
CA MET A 48 -10.64 4.20 -1.66
C MET A 48 -10.11 4.55 -0.26
N TRP A 49 -8.90 5.10 -0.16
CA TRP A 49 -8.27 5.46 1.11
C TRP A 49 -8.63 6.86 1.60
N LYS A 50 -9.49 7.56 0.85
CA LYS A 50 -9.93 8.94 1.10
C LYS A 50 -8.75 9.86 1.38
N PHE A 51 -7.68 9.69 0.59
CA PHE A 51 -6.47 10.50 0.68
C PHE A 51 -6.78 11.94 0.30
N SER A 52 -6.21 12.90 1.03
CA SER A 52 -6.51 14.31 0.80
C SER A 52 -5.30 15.19 1.09
N GLN A 53 -5.39 16.47 0.70
CA GLN A 53 -4.36 17.47 1.00
C GLN A 53 -4.08 17.65 2.50
N LYS A 54 -5.03 17.26 3.37
CA LYS A 54 -4.86 17.33 4.84
C LYS A 54 -3.95 16.23 5.38
N ASP A 55 -3.62 15.24 4.56
CA ASP A 55 -2.82 14.11 5.00
C ASP A 55 -1.33 14.45 5.11
N VAL A 56 -0.71 13.82 6.09
CA VAL A 56 0.73 13.82 6.30
C VAL A 56 1.18 12.36 6.30
N LEU A 57 1.78 11.95 5.19
CA LEU A 57 2.28 10.59 5.00
C LEU A 57 3.66 10.44 5.67
N LEU A 58 3.78 9.46 6.56
CA LEU A 58 5.08 8.94 7.00
C LEU A 58 5.57 7.92 5.98
N HIS A 59 6.55 8.32 5.16
CA HIS A 59 7.11 7.47 4.13
C HIS A 59 8.48 6.95 4.57
N MET A 60 8.56 5.64 4.82
CA MET A 60 9.81 4.94 5.15
C MET A 60 10.08 3.73 4.25
N LEU A 61 9.24 3.54 3.22
CA LEU A 61 9.36 2.42 2.30
C LEU A 61 10.50 2.70 1.31
N PRO A 62 11.21 1.66 0.84
CA PRO A 62 12.24 1.87 -0.15
C PRO A 62 11.62 2.17 -1.53
N PHE A 63 12.35 2.94 -2.34
CA PHE A 63 11.95 3.33 -3.70
C PHE A 63 12.32 2.30 -4.77
N ASP A 64 13.07 1.26 -4.41
CA ASP A 64 13.33 0.11 -5.28
C ASP A 64 12.10 -0.80 -5.48
N HIS A 65 11.06 -0.62 -4.65
CA HIS A 65 9.81 -1.35 -4.71
C HIS A 65 8.64 -0.42 -5.08
N ILE A 66 7.72 -0.89 -5.92
CA ILE A 66 6.52 -0.15 -6.35
C ILE A 66 5.67 0.40 -5.19
N HIS A 67 5.79 -0.20 -4.00
CA HIS A 67 5.03 0.20 -2.82
C HIS A 67 5.49 1.57 -2.31
N GLY A 68 6.79 1.76 -2.15
CA GLY A 68 7.32 3.06 -1.79
C GLY A 68 7.21 4.04 -2.97
N MET A 69 7.57 3.58 -4.17
CA MET A 69 7.70 4.46 -5.33
C MET A 69 6.36 4.95 -5.90
N PHE A 70 5.39 4.08 -6.13
CA PHE A 70 4.17 4.45 -6.87
C PHE A 70 2.92 4.48 -6.02
N ILE A 71 2.80 3.62 -5.02
CA ILE A 71 1.62 3.62 -4.15
C ILE A 71 1.69 4.80 -3.19
N SER A 72 2.76 4.85 -2.40
CA SER A 72 2.88 5.81 -1.32
C SER A 72 3.09 7.23 -1.84
N LEU A 73 4.00 7.38 -2.80
CA LEU A 73 4.34 8.67 -3.38
C LEU A 73 3.19 9.23 -4.23
N ASN A 74 2.58 8.46 -5.13
CA ASN A 74 1.55 9.01 -6.02
C ASN A 74 0.30 9.44 -5.25
N CYS A 75 -0.13 8.70 -4.23
CA CYS A 75 -1.25 9.12 -3.38
C CYS A 75 -1.00 10.52 -2.81
N SER A 76 0.22 10.80 -2.36
CA SER A 76 0.57 12.10 -1.79
C SER A 76 0.73 13.19 -2.85
N LEU A 77 1.39 12.87 -3.98
CA LEU A 77 1.60 13.83 -5.06
C LEU A 77 0.28 14.28 -5.71
N PHE A 78 -0.61 13.35 -6.02
CA PHE A 78 -1.88 13.63 -6.68
C PHE A 78 -2.86 14.40 -5.78
N THR A 79 -2.79 14.17 -4.46
CA THR A 79 -3.61 14.91 -3.47
C THR A 79 -2.95 16.16 -2.94
N LYS A 80 -1.69 16.44 -3.33
CA LYS A 80 -0.87 17.56 -2.84
C LYS A 80 -0.68 17.50 -1.32
N SER A 81 -0.69 16.30 -0.75
CA SER A 81 -0.51 16.08 0.69
C SER A 81 0.97 16.22 1.07
N SER A 82 1.24 16.32 2.37
CA SER A 82 2.61 16.42 2.87
C SER A 82 3.24 15.04 3.06
N ILE A 83 4.55 14.93 2.85
CA ILE A 83 5.31 13.69 3.07
C ILE A 83 6.44 13.98 4.07
N ILE A 84 6.47 13.22 5.16
CA ILE A 84 7.65 13.10 6.02
C ILE A 84 8.47 11.92 5.50
N PHE A 85 9.43 12.23 4.62
CA PHE A 85 10.25 11.22 3.95
C PHE A 85 11.44 10.82 4.80
N ARG A 86 11.58 9.51 5.06
CA ARG A 86 12.74 8.90 5.71
C ARG A 86 13.35 7.87 4.77
N PRO A 87 14.69 7.87 4.57
CA PRO A 87 15.34 7.04 3.55
C PRO A 87 15.26 5.53 3.83
N LYS A 88 14.99 5.15 5.08
CA LYS A 88 14.84 3.77 5.51
C LYS A 88 13.98 3.72 6.77
N PHE A 89 13.41 2.55 7.04
CA PHE A 89 12.71 2.31 8.29
C PHE A 89 13.68 2.20 9.47
N ASP A 90 13.45 3.06 10.46
CA ASP A 90 14.00 2.95 11.80
C ASP A 90 12.87 3.11 12.82
N VAL A 91 12.87 2.25 13.83
CA VAL A 91 11.77 2.19 14.80
C VAL A 91 11.73 3.46 15.65
N ASN A 92 12.87 3.95 16.12
CA ASN A 92 12.88 5.13 17.00
C ASN A 92 12.51 6.38 16.20
N ASP A 93 13.01 6.49 14.97
CA ASP A 93 12.65 7.57 14.05
C ASP A 93 11.15 7.54 13.72
N ALA A 94 10.57 6.36 13.50
CA ALA A 94 9.11 6.23 13.34
C ALA A 94 8.36 6.75 14.56
N LEU A 95 8.73 6.33 15.77
CA LEU A 95 8.09 6.80 17.01
C LEU A 95 8.18 8.32 17.20
N ASN A 96 9.27 8.94 16.75
CA ASN A 96 9.43 10.41 16.82
C ASN A 96 8.49 11.15 15.85
N TRP A 97 8.22 10.58 14.67
CA TRP A 97 7.44 11.26 13.62
C TRP A 97 5.97 10.88 13.59
N LEU A 98 5.59 9.69 14.08
CA LEU A 98 4.21 9.20 14.12
C LEU A 98 3.20 10.24 14.68
N PRO A 99 3.49 10.98 15.77
CA PRO A 99 2.57 11.98 16.30
C PRO A 99 2.26 13.14 15.36
N ARG A 100 3.06 13.35 14.30
CA ARG A 100 2.88 14.42 13.31
C ARG A 100 2.24 13.94 12.01
N CYS A 101 1.92 12.66 11.91
CA CYS A 101 1.44 12.03 10.69
C CYS A 101 -0.03 11.67 10.79
N THR A 102 -0.69 11.56 9.64
CA THR A 102 -2.07 11.07 9.53
C THR A 102 -2.15 9.70 8.85
N VAL A 103 -1.13 9.34 8.07
CA VAL A 103 -1.06 8.06 7.37
C VAL A 103 0.35 7.48 7.49
N MET A 104 0.43 6.17 7.70
CA MET A 104 1.68 5.42 7.59
C MET A 104 1.46 4.21 6.67
N MET A 105 2.35 4.06 5.69
CA MET A 105 2.43 2.86 4.85
C MET A 105 3.65 2.05 5.24
N GLY A 106 3.49 0.73 5.29
CA GLY A 106 4.53 -0.18 5.72
C GLY A 106 4.32 -1.59 5.24
N VAL A 107 5.17 -2.47 5.74
CA VAL A 107 5.08 -3.93 5.57
C VAL A 107 4.84 -4.56 6.94
N PRO A 108 4.41 -5.84 7.04
CA PRO A 108 4.15 -6.48 8.34
C PRO A 108 5.32 -6.36 9.33
N THR A 109 6.56 -6.42 8.84
CA THR A 109 7.76 -6.31 9.69
C THR A 109 7.95 -4.92 10.32
N TYR A 110 7.34 -3.86 9.78
CA TYR A 110 7.39 -2.53 10.41
C TYR A 110 6.52 -2.54 11.66
N TYR A 111 5.30 -3.06 11.55
CA TYR A 111 4.33 -3.13 12.63
C TYR A 111 4.79 -4.06 13.74
N SER A 112 5.34 -5.23 13.41
CA SER A 112 5.88 -6.14 14.44
C SER A 112 7.06 -5.51 15.20
N ARG A 113 7.93 -4.76 14.51
CA ARG A 113 9.05 -4.05 15.16
C ARG A 113 8.61 -2.84 15.97
N LEU A 114 7.54 -2.15 15.58
CA LEU A 114 6.91 -1.09 16.38
C LEU A 114 6.35 -1.66 17.69
N LEU A 115 5.63 -2.80 17.62
CA LEU A 115 5.04 -3.45 18.79
C LEU A 115 6.08 -3.97 19.80
N GLN A 116 7.31 -4.23 19.37
CA GLN A 116 8.41 -4.56 20.28
C GLN A 116 8.82 -3.39 21.20
N LYS A 117 8.34 -2.17 20.95
CA LYS A 117 8.63 -1.00 21.79
C LYS A 117 7.46 -0.71 22.72
N ASN A 118 7.71 -0.79 24.02
CA ASN A 118 6.71 -0.42 25.05
C ASN A 118 6.20 1.02 24.91
N SER A 119 7.02 1.92 24.34
CA SER A 119 6.65 3.30 24.05
C SER A 119 5.66 3.45 22.90
N PHE A 120 5.50 2.43 22.05
CA PHE A 120 4.51 2.47 20.97
C PHE A 120 3.11 2.20 21.49
N ASP A 121 2.29 3.24 21.55
CA ASP A 121 0.95 3.18 22.10
C ASP A 121 -0.05 4.07 21.35
N LYS A 122 -1.31 4.02 21.79
CA LYS A 122 -2.41 4.84 21.26
C LYS A 122 -2.11 6.34 21.26
N SER A 123 -1.29 6.86 22.19
CA SER A 123 -0.98 8.29 22.24
C SER A 123 -0.10 8.72 21.06
N LEU A 124 0.87 7.89 20.67
CA LEU A 124 1.71 8.14 19.50
C LEU A 124 0.96 7.99 18.18
N ALA A 125 -0.02 7.09 18.13
CA ALA A 125 -0.83 6.84 16.93
C ALA A 125 -2.07 7.73 16.83
N LYS A 126 -2.37 8.58 17.81
CA LYS A 126 -3.64 9.32 17.94
C LYS A 126 -4.07 10.10 16.70
N ASN A 127 -3.12 10.68 15.97
CA ASN A 127 -3.40 11.51 14.80
C ASN A 127 -3.50 10.70 13.50
N ILE A 128 -3.16 9.42 13.54
CA ILE A 128 -3.15 8.55 12.38
C ILE A 128 -4.55 8.04 12.13
N ARG A 129 -5.08 8.34 10.95
CA ARG A 129 -6.38 7.82 10.50
C ARG A 129 -6.25 6.50 9.75
N LEU A 130 -5.07 6.19 9.22
CA LEU A 130 -4.88 5.06 8.33
C LEU A 130 -3.47 4.45 8.45
N PHE A 131 -3.43 3.16 8.77
CA PHE A 131 -2.24 2.32 8.64
C PHE A 131 -2.45 1.36 7.49
N ILE A 132 -1.43 1.21 6.63
CA ILE A 132 -1.49 0.33 5.46
C ILE A 132 -0.34 -0.66 5.52
N SER A 133 -0.65 -1.95 5.40
CA SER A 133 0.33 -3.02 5.23
C SER A 133 0.20 -3.63 3.86
N GLY A 134 1.33 -3.88 3.19
CA GLY A 134 1.35 -4.63 1.94
C GLY A 134 2.70 -5.30 1.72
N SER A 135 2.89 -5.86 0.52
CA SER A 135 4.10 -6.58 0.10
C SER A 135 4.39 -7.90 0.82
N ALA A 136 3.67 -8.24 1.89
CA ALA A 136 3.70 -9.55 2.54
C ALA A 136 2.39 -9.77 3.34
N PRO A 137 2.00 -11.03 3.61
CA PRO A 137 0.80 -11.34 4.40
C PRO A 137 0.88 -10.76 5.80
N LEU A 138 -0.22 -10.14 6.26
CA LEU A 138 -0.36 -9.67 7.62
C LEU A 138 -0.97 -10.79 8.48
N SER A 139 -0.26 -11.26 9.50
CA SER A 139 -0.80 -12.30 10.39
C SER A 139 -1.91 -11.75 11.28
N THR A 140 -2.92 -12.58 11.54
CA THR A 140 -4.05 -12.22 12.43
C THR A 140 -3.56 -11.79 13.80
N ALA A 141 -2.61 -12.53 14.39
CA ALA A 141 -2.02 -12.18 15.68
C ALA A 141 -1.39 -10.77 15.68
N LEU A 142 -0.67 -10.42 14.62
CA LEU A 142 -0.06 -9.09 14.50
C LEU A 142 -1.12 -7.99 14.38
N TRP A 143 -2.20 -8.24 13.63
CA TRP A 143 -3.31 -7.31 13.50
C TRP A 143 -4.05 -7.10 14.83
N GLU A 144 -4.33 -8.19 15.55
CA GLU A 144 -4.99 -8.17 16.86
C GLU A 144 -4.15 -7.43 17.91
N ASP A 145 -2.86 -7.76 18.02
CA ASP A 145 -1.93 -7.08 18.93
C ASP A 145 -1.83 -5.59 18.62
N PHE A 146 -1.80 -5.22 17.34
CA PHE A 146 -1.75 -3.83 16.92
C PHE A 146 -3.02 -3.06 17.31
N ASN A 147 -4.18 -3.68 17.09
CA ASN A 147 -5.47 -3.11 17.48
C ASN A 147 -5.55 -2.94 19.00
N LEU A 148 -5.18 -3.96 19.78
CA LEU A 148 -5.16 -3.90 21.23
C LEU A 148 -4.23 -2.79 21.75
N ARG A 149 -3.06 -2.60 21.14
CA ARG A 149 -2.07 -1.62 21.61
C ARG A 149 -2.43 -0.18 21.26
N THR A 150 -3.01 0.04 20.08
CA THR A 150 -3.17 1.38 19.50
C THR A 150 -4.63 1.82 19.36
N GLY A 151 -5.57 0.87 19.31
CA GLY A 151 -6.97 1.09 18.95
C GLY A 151 -7.19 1.36 17.46
N HIS A 152 -6.18 1.10 16.61
CA HIS A 152 -6.27 1.26 15.16
C HIS A 152 -6.24 -0.10 14.45
N GLU A 153 -6.90 -0.15 13.31
CA GLU A 153 -6.81 -1.28 12.38
C GLU A 153 -5.73 -1.02 11.33
N ILE A 154 -5.11 -2.09 10.83
CA ILE A 154 -4.20 -2.04 9.69
C ILE A 154 -4.98 -2.50 8.45
N LEU A 155 -5.00 -1.67 7.41
CA LEU A 155 -5.53 -2.03 6.10
C LEU A 155 -4.50 -2.90 5.36
N GLU A 156 -4.85 -4.16 5.11
CA GLU A 156 -4.02 -5.10 4.36
C GLU A 156 -4.28 -5.01 2.86
N ARG A 157 -3.31 -4.57 2.07
CA ARG A 157 -3.41 -4.49 0.61
C ARG A 157 -2.59 -5.57 -0.07
N TYR A 158 -3.12 -6.13 -1.16
CA TYR A 158 -2.42 -7.09 -2.01
C TYR A 158 -2.17 -6.47 -3.38
N GLY A 159 -0.96 -6.58 -3.91
CA GLY A 159 -0.75 -6.10 -5.27
C GLY A 159 0.47 -6.72 -5.88
N MET A 160 0.42 -6.87 -7.19
CA MET A 160 1.53 -7.35 -8.00
C MET A 160 2.04 -6.20 -8.86
N THR A 161 3.31 -6.25 -9.23
CA THR A 161 3.92 -5.25 -10.14
C THR A 161 3.21 -5.25 -11.49
N GLU A 162 2.74 -6.40 -11.94
CA GLU A 162 2.17 -6.66 -13.26
C GLU A 162 0.69 -6.26 -13.37
N GLY A 163 -0.07 -6.29 -12.28
CA GLY A 163 -1.54 -6.13 -12.28
C GLY A 163 -2.04 -4.85 -11.62
N PHE A 164 -1.14 -3.98 -11.18
CA PHE A 164 -1.44 -2.88 -10.25
C PHE A 164 -2.10 -3.41 -8.95
N ILE A 165 -2.51 -2.51 -8.06
CA ILE A 165 -2.80 -2.86 -6.66
C ILE A 165 -4.29 -2.83 -6.34
N PRO A 166 -4.96 -3.99 -6.22
CA PRO A 166 -6.21 -4.06 -5.48
C PRO A 166 -5.95 -3.83 -3.97
N SER A 167 -6.77 -3.03 -3.28
CA SER A 167 -6.72 -3.08 -1.81
C SER A 167 -7.77 -4.04 -1.29
N PHE A 168 -7.41 -4.76 -0.24
CA PHE A 168 -8.34 -5.56 0.56
C PHE A 168 -8.28 -5.01 1.99
N THR A 169 -9.04 -5.60 2.92
CA THR A 169 -8.99 -5.18 4.32
C THR A 169 -8.73 -6.34 5.27
N SER A 170 -8.81 -7.59 4.80
CA SER A 170 -8.28 -8.78 5.48
C SER A 170 -8.48 -10.03 4.61
N SER A 171 -7.43 -10.84 4.44
CA SER A 171 -7.49 -12.17 3.83
C SER A 171 -8.46 -13.13 4.54
N TYR A 172 -8.64 -12.95 5.86
CA TYR A 172 -9.47 -13.80 6.72
C TYR A 172 -10.97 -13.47 6.65
N ILE A 173 -11.30 -12.21 6.32
CA ILE A 173 -12.69 -11.78 6.16
C ILE A 173 -13.26 -12.28 4.81
N ILE A 174 -12.41 -12.42 3.79
CA ILE A 174 -12.82 -12.89 2.46
C ILE A 174 -13.22 -14.38 2.48
N SER A 175 -12.57 -15.22 3.30
CA SER A 175 -12.94 -16.65 3.41
C SER A 175 -14.26 -16.88 4.18
N LEU A 176 -14.75 -15.88 4.92
CA LEU A 176 -15.92 -15.99 5.79
C LEU A 176 -17.15 -15.21 5.31
N ILE A 177 -17.02 -14.39 4.26
CA ILE A 177 -18.07 -13.50 3.79
C ILE A 177 -18.37 -13.76 2.30
N PRO A 178 -19.58 -14.22 1.93
CA PRO A 178 -20.01 -14.26 0.54
C PRO A 178 -19.83 -12.86 -0.07
N LEU A 179 -19.25 -12.75 -1.28
CA LEU A 179 -18.90 -11.46 -1.93
C LEU A 179 -20.00 -10.36 -1.89
N PHE A 180 -21.27 -10.75 -1.76
CA PHE A 180 -22.43 -9.87 -1.64
C PHE A 180 -22.69 -9.28 -0.24
N LEU A 181 -21.93 -9.68 0.79
CA LEU A 181 -22.07 -9.26 2.19
C LEU A 181 -20.82 -8.54 2.73
N SER A 182 -19.99 -7.98 1.83
CA SER A 182 -18.78 -7.25 2.23
C SER A 182 -19.13 -6.08 3.16
N PRO A 183 -18.52 -5.98 4.37
CA PRO A 183 -18.71 -4.83 5.25
C PRO A 183 -18.24 -3.52 4.59
N PRO A 184 -18.70 -2.34 5.05
CA PRO A 184 -18.39 -1.04 4.42
C PRO A 184 -16.90 -0.70 4.32
N TRP A 185 -16.06 -1.36 5.13
CA TRP A 185 -14.60 -1.19 5.16
C TRP A 185 -13.85 -2.14 4.21
N VAL A 186 -14.52 -3.11 3.59
CA VAL A 186 -13.98 -3.95 2.51
C VAL A 186 -14.31 -3.28 1.18
N GLN A 187 -13.32 -2.68 0.54
CA GLN A 187 -13.51 -1.93 -0.71
C GLN A 187 -12.79 -2.63 -1.84
N PHE A 188 -13.56 -3.08 -2.83
CA PHE A 188 -13.04 -3.61 -4.08
C PHE A 188 -12.99 -2.50 -5.13
N MET A 189 -11.96 -2.49 -5.98
CA MET A 189 -11.89 -1.58 -7.12
C MET A 189 -13.01 -1.94 -8.11
N PRO A 190 -13.93 -1.02 -8.47
CA PRO A 190 -15.10 -1.33 -9.31
C PRO A 190 -14.74 -1.93 -10.68
N LYS A 191 -13.57 -1.60 -11.23
CA LYS A 191 -13.09 -2.10 -12.53
C LYS A 191 -12.27 -3.40 -12.44
N CYS A 192 -11.86 -3.85 -11.25
CA CYS A 192 -11.18 -5.14 -11.06
C CYS A 192 -12.16 -6.30 -10.84
N PHE A 193 -13.45 -6.02 -10.70
CA PHE A 193 -14.49 -7.01 -10.45
C PHE A 193 -14.60 -8.07 -11.58
N ALA A 194 -14.31 -7.67 -12.83
CA ALA A 194 -14.39 -8.57 -13.98
C ALA A 194 -13.28 -9.65 -14.00
N TYR A 195 -12.11 -9.39 -13.39
CA TYR A 195 -10.99 -10.34 -13.36
C TYR A 195 -10.97 -11.21 -12.08
N LEU A 196 -11.51 -10.71 -10.97
CA LEU A 196 -11.54 -11.44 -9.69
C LEU A 196 -12.48 -12.66 -9.71
N ALA A 197 -13.56 -12.63 -10.49
CA ALA A 197 -14.46 -13.78 -10.64
C ALA A 197 -13.78 -14.98 -11.35
N GLU A 198 -12.79 -14.74 -12.21
CA GLU A 198 -11.98 -15.79 -12.82
C GLU A 198 -10.79 -16.19 -11.92
N MET A 199 -10.26 -15.29 -11.08
CA MET A 199 -9.15 -15.59 -10.17
C MET A 199 -9.53 -16.27 -8.85
N THR A 200 -10.82 -16.34 -8.48
CA THR A 200 -11.25 -17.13 -7.31
C THR A 200 -10.85 -18.61 -7.40
N GLU A 201 -10.76 -19.18 -8.61
CA GLU A 201 -10.22 -20.53 -8.80
C GLU A 201 -8.70 -20.60 -8.58
N ILE A 202 -7.96 -19.52 -8.88
CA ILE A 202 -6.50 -19.47 -8.73
C ILE A 202 -6.08 -19.24 -7.26
N ILE A 203 -6.86 -18.45 -6.50
CA ILE A 203 -6.61 -18.21 -5.07
C ILE A 203 -6.85 -19.50 -4.25
N LEU A 204 -7.83 -20.31 -4.63
CA LEU A 204 -8.04 -21.63 -4.02
C LEU A 204 -6.86 -22.58 -4.29
N VAL A 205 -6.27 -22.54 -5.49
CA VAL A 205 -5.13 -23.40 -5.85
C VAL A 205 -3.83 -23.00 -5.13
N ILE A 206 -3.66 -21.74 -4.71
CA ILE A 206 -2.48 -21.28 -3.96
C ILE A 206 -2.59 -21.57 -2.46
N ILE A 207 -3.81 -21.82 -1.93
CA ILE A 207 -4.03 -22.16 -0.52
C ILE A 207 -3.90 -23.68 -0.25
N GLU A 208 -3.95 -24.52 -1.29
CA GLU A 208 -3.80 -25.99 -1.18
C GLU A 208 -2.43 -26.56 -1.61
N LEU A 209 -1.37 -25.73 -1.70
CA LEU A 209 0.03 -26.16 -1.88
C LEU A 209 0.95 -25.55 -0.83
#